data_AF-A0A264W3N1-F1
#
_entry.id   AF-A0A264W3N1-F1
#
_cell.length_a   1.000
_cell.length_b   1.000
_cell.length_c   1.000
_cell.angle_alpha   90.00
_cell.angle_beta   90.00
_cell.angle_gamma   90.00
#
_symmetry.space_group_name_H-M   'P 1'
#
loop_
_entity.id
_entity.type
_entity.pdbx_description
1 polymer ?
#
loop_
_entity_poly.entity_id
_entity_poly.type
_entity_poly.pdbx_seq_one_letter_code
_entity_poly.pdbx_strand_id
1 'polypeptide(L)'
;MSHQKIAFSILITYVLMQLSGAVGPIPLVFLFERLGYADPEMQAIGWWIFSSMLAAVVIFFYFIRKDKTFLKPLGPKPSNTAGVIGWGIVGFFMVLFGQALAAGIEQLIGIEPGSENTALFIKIAKSVPVVVFAIAIFAPILEEILFRRILFGMLLPKTNFFIAALISSVMFGIIHFELSHILLYSVSGFIFAFIYYKTKRIAASILAHMLLNGFVVLVQFFAEDLQKFAERYGQVFITFFN
;
A
#
# COMPACT_ATOMS: atom_id res chain seq x y z
N MET A 1 7.61 25.91 10.06
CA MET A 1 8.50 25.35 9.00
C MET A 1 7.87 25.64 7.66
N SER A 2 8.65 25.89 6.61
CA SER A 2 8.09 26.01 5.26
C SER A 2 7.55 24.66 4.77
N HIS A 3 6.60 24.69 3.84
CA HIS A 3 5.98 23.51 3.25
C HIS A 3 7.03 22.51 2.69
N GLN A 4 8.07 23.04 2.04
CA GLN A 4 9.19 22.26 1.51
C GLN A 4 10.00 21.54 2.61
N LYS A 5 10.27 22.23 3.74
CA LYS A 5 10.99 21.61 4.87
C LYS A 5 10.19 20.46 5.48
N ILE A 6 8.86 20.61 5.56
CA ILE A 6 7.98 19.54 6.04
C ILE A 6 8.00 18.35 5.08
N ALA A 7 7.82 18.59 3.77
CA ALA A 7 7.87 17.55 2.76
C ALA A 7 9.21 16.79 2.76
N PHE A 8 10.33 17.52 2.90
CA PHE A 8 11.66 16.92 3.01
C PHE A 8 11.81 16.06 4.27
N SER A 9 11.37 16.56 5.44
CA SER A 9 11.41 15.76 6.68
C SER A 9 10.59 14.47 6.55
N ILE A 10 9.40 14.55 5.95
CA ILE A 10 8.53 13.40 5.69
C ILE A 10 9.23 12.38 4.77
N LEU A 11 9.83 12.84 3.67
CA LEU A 11 10.59 11.99 2.75
C LEU A 11 11.75 11.28 3.47
N ILE A 12 12.54 12.01 4.26
CA ILE A 12 13.66 11.43 5.01
C ILE A 12 13.15 10.41 6.03
N THR A 13 12.06 10.70 6.75
CA THR A 13 11.45 9.73 7.67
C THR A 13 11.04 8.46 6.94
N TYR A 14 10.43 8.55 5.76
CA TYR A 14 10.03 7.38 4.97
C TYR A 14 11.24 6.56 4.52
N VAL A 15 12.28 7.22 3.98
CA VAL A 15 13.50 6.54 3.53
C VAL A 15 14.20 5.84 4.69
N LEU A 16 14.35 6.52 5.84
CA LEU A 16 14.97 5.92 7.03
C LEU A 16 14.15 4.74 7.55
N MET A 17 12.82 4.86 7.57
CA MET A 17 11.94 3.75 7.94
C MET A 17 12.16 2.53 7.03
N GLN A 18 12.19 2.72 5.71
CA GLN A 18 12.40 1.64 4.76
C GLN A 18 13.78 0.99 4.92
N LEU A 19 14.85 1.80 4.96
CA LEU A 19 16.22 1.30 5.13
C LEU A 19 16.42 0.61 6.49
N SER A 20 15.66 1.00 7.51
CA SER A 20 15.74 0.35 8.82
C SER A 20 15.30 -1.12 8.78
N GLY A 21 14.50 -1.54 7.80
CA GLY A 21 14.07 -2.94 7.66
C GLY A 21 15.22 -3.92 7.46
N ALA A 22 16.37 -3.47 6.93
CA ALA A 22 17.54 -4.31 6.70
C ALA A 22 18.33 -4.64 7.98
N VAL A 23 18.25 -3.78 9.00
CA VAL A 23 19.10 -3.88 10.21
C VAL A 23 18.31 -3.94 11.52
N GLY A 24 17.11 -3.37 11.53
CA GLY A 24 16.28 -3.26 12.72
C GLY A 24 15.74 -4.57 13.28
N PRO A 25 15.33 -5.55 12.45
CA PRO A 25 14.92 -6.86 12.94
C PRO A 25 16.06 -7.64 13.64
N ILE A 26 17.32 -7.43 13.26
CA ILE A 26 18.49 -8.23 13.73
C ILE A 26 18.55 -8.37 15.26
N PRO A 27 18.54 -7.28 16.07
CA PRO A 27 18.54 -7.41 17.53
C PRO A 27 17.31 -8.11 18.09
N LEU A 28 16.15 -8.01 17.41
CA LEU A 28 14.92 -8.67 17.84
C LEU A 28 14.96 -10.18 17.58
N VAL A 29 15.64 -10.64 16.53
CA VAL A 29 15.85 -12.07 16.28
C VAL A 29 16.55 -12.72 17.46
N PHE A 30 17.71 -12.17 17.88
CA PHE A 30 18.45 -12.68 19.03
C PHE A 30 17.64 -12.65 20.34
N LEU A 31 16.80 -11.63 20.51
CA LEU A 31 15.90 -11.54 21.66
C LEU A 31 14.85 -12.65 21.62
N PHE A 32 14.15 -12.83 20.50
CA PHE A 32 13.08 -13.81 20.37
C PHE A 32 13.58 -15.25 20.38
N GLU A 33 14.80 -15.51 19.88
CA GLU A 33 15.49 -16.80 20.07
C GLU A 33 15.70 -17.12 21.55
N ARG A 34 16.23 -16.16 22.33
CA ARG A 34 16.43 -16.34 23.78
C ARG A 34 15.13 -16.52 24.55
N LEU A 35 14.05 -15.92 24.07
CA LEU A 35 12.72 -16.07 24.64
C LEU A 35 11.99 -17.34 24.18
N GLY A 36 12.58 -18.12 23.27
CA GLY A 36 12.03 -19.41 22.84
C GLY A 36 10.82 -19.31 21.89
N TYR A 37 10.72 -18.25 21.09
CA TYR A 37 9.66 -18.14 20.07
C TYR A 37 9.86 -19.19 18.96
N ALA A 38 8.76 -19.73 18.41
CA ALA A 38 8.81 -20.78 17.39
C ALA A 38 9.39 -20.33 16.04
N ASP A 39 9.21 -19.06 15.67
CA ASP A 39 9.76 -18.46 14.45
C ASP A 39 10.33 -17.06 14.77
N PRO A 40 11.52 -16.98 15.40
CA PRO A 40 12.10 -15.72 15.87
C PRO A 40 12.32 -14.69 14.75
N GLU A 41 12.65 -15.16 13.53
CA GLU A 41 12.88 -14.30 12.38
C GLU A 41 11.59 -13.62 11.92
N MET A 42 10.50 -14.37 11.71
CA MET A 42 9.22 -13.79 11.31
C MET A 42 8.64 -12.88 12.40
N GLN A 43 8.83 -13.25 13.67
CA GLN A 43 8.44 -12.40 14.80
C GLN A 43 9.20 -11.07 14.80
N ALA A 44 10.53 -11.12 14.64
CA ALA A 44 11.37 -9.93 14.58
C ALA A 44 10.98 -9.00 13.44
N ILE A 45 10.81 -9.55 12.23
CA ILE A 45 10.40 -8.78 11.04
C ILE A 45 9.02 -8.16 11.24
N GLY A 46 8.02 -8.93 11.70
CA GLY A 46 6.66 -8.44 11.88
C GLY A 46 6.54 -7.32 12.91
N TRP A 47 7.17 -7.48 14.08
CA TRP A 47 7.20 -6.44 15.10
C TRP A 47 7.99 -5.20 14.67
N TRP A 48 9.07 -5.37 13.92
CA TRP A 48 9.82 -4.24 13.37
C TRP A 48 9.00 -3.46 12.34
N ILE A 49 8.36 -4.14 11.38
CA ILE A 49 7.49 -3.50 10.38
C ILE A 49 6.38 -2.69 11.09
N PHE A 50 5.68 -3.32 12.03
CA PHE A 50 4.58 -2.66 12.74
C PHE A 50 5.04 -1.42 13.51
N SER A 51 6.08 -1.57 14.33
CA SER A 51 6.56 -0.48 15.19
C SER A 51 7.21 0.66 14.41
N SER A 52 8.01 0.36 13.38
CA SER A 52 8.66 1.36 12.53
C SER A 52 7.66 2.15 11.69
N MET A 53 6.65 1.50 11.09
CA MET A 53 5.58 2.17 10.35
C MET A 53 4.70 3.02 11.27
N LEU A 54 4.34 2.53 12.46
CA LEU A 54 3.61 3.31 13.44
C LEU A 54 4.39 4.56 13.86
N ALA A 55 5.68 4.42 14.14
CA ALA A 55 6.56 5.54 14.45
C ALA A 55 6.62 6.55 13.29
N ALA A 56 6.75 6.08 12.05
CA ALA A 56 6.74 6.93 10.86
C ALA A 56 5.42 7.70 10.70
N VAL A 57 4.27 7.05 10.94
CA VAL A 57 2.95 7.71 10.93
C VAL A 57 2.92 8.83 11.98
N VAL A 58 3.34 8.55 13.21
CA VAL A 58 3.40 9.55 14.28
C VAL A 58 4.31 10.72 13.90
N ILE A 59 5.48 10.44 13.31
CA ILE A 59 6.43 11.46 12.87
C ILE A 59 5.89 12.29 11.69
N PHE A 60 5.22 11.65 10.72
CA PHE A 60 4.54 12.34 9.62
C PHE A 60 3.53 13.33 10.17
N PHE A 61 2.61 12.88 11.03
CA PHE A 61 1.61 13.76 11.63
C PHE A 61 2.22 14.83 12.54
N TYR A 62 3.33 14.53 13.23
CA TYR A 62 4.13 15.52 13.97
C TYR A 62 4.62 16.67 13.09
N PHE A 63 5.09 16.38 11.87
CA PHE A 63 5.54 17.40 10.93
C PHE A 63 4.38 18.10 10.22
N ILE A 64 3.36 17.35 9.80
CA ILE A 64 2.16 17.89 9.13
C ILE A 64 1.47 18.92 10.02
N ARG A 65 1.33 18.67 11.33
CA ARG A 65 0.68 19.64 12.24
C ARG A 65 1.40 20.98 12.34
N LYS A 66 2.68 21.08 11.92
CA LYS A 66 3.43 22.34 11.87
C LYS A 66 3.01 23.24 10.71
N ASP A 67 2.22 22.74 9.76
CA ASP A 67 1.61 23.51 8.67
C ASP A 67 0.15 23.07 8.47
N LYS A 68 -0.78 23.87 9.00
CA LYS A 68 -2.23 23.62 8.87
C LYS A 68 -2.73 23.65 7.42
N THR A 69 -1.93 24.14 6.48
CA THR A 69 -2.25 24.13 5.05
C THR A 69 -1.76 22.87 4.34
N PHE A 70 -0.94 22.05 5.00
CA PHE A 70 -0.26 20.93 4.38
C PHE A 70 -1.20 19.87 3.81
N LEU A 71 -2.36 19.62 4.42
CA LEU A 71 -3.37 18.68 3.90
C LEU A 71 -4.62 19.37 3.34
N LYS A 72 -4.55 20.69 3.07
CA LYS A 72 -5.67 21.40 2.42
C LYS A 72 -5.95 20.83 1.03
N PRO A 73 -7.20 20.86 0.55
CA PRO A 73 -7.56 20.36 -0.77
C PRO A 73 -6.70 20.91 -1.91
N LEU A 74 -6.55 20.12 -2.97
CA LEU A 74 -5.71 20.46 -4.14
C LEU A 74 -6.21 21.69 -4.92
N GLY A 75 -7.47 22.08 -4.75
CA GLY A 75 -8.05 23.24 -5.44
C GLY A 75 -9.49 23.53 -5.00
N PRO A 76 -10.20 24.44 -5.72
CA PRO A 76 -11.55 24.86 -5.36
C PRO A 76 -12.57 23.72 -5.55
N LYS A 77 -13.71 23.79 -4.85
CA LYS A 77 -14.80 22.78 -4.94
C LYS A 77 -14.33 21.34 -4.69
N PRO A 78 -13.72 21.03 -3.53
CA PRO A 78 -13.36 19.66 -3.18
C PRO A 78 -14.61 18.84 -2.87
N SER A 79 -14.52 17.51 -3.03
CA SER A 79 -15.58 16.60 -2.61
C SER A 79 -15.88 16.77 -1.11
N ASN A 80 -17.15 16.62 -0.76
CA ASN A 80 -17.61 16.49 0.63
C ASN A 80 -17.32 15.06 1.15
N THR A 81 -17.68 14.78 2.40
CA THR A 81 -17.43 13.47 3.04
C THR A 81 -18.07 12.31 2.28
N ALA A 82 -19.33 12.45 1.86
CA ALA A 82 -20.00 11.40 1.07
C ALA A 82 -19.29 11.15 -0.26
N GLY A 83 -18.84 12.20 -0.94
CA GLY A 83 -18.04 12.09 -2.15
C GLY A 83 -16.69 11.42 -1.91
N VAL A 84 -16.02 11.71 -0.79
CA VAL A 84 -14.76 11.04 -0.40
C VAL A 84 -14.98 9.54 -0.21
N ILE A 85 -16.04 9.15 0.50
CA ILE A 85 -16.38 7.73 0.73
C ILE A 85 -16.75 7.06 -0.59
N GLY A 86 -17.65 7.67 -1.38
CA GLY A 86 -18.09 7.13 -2.66
C GLY A 86 -16.94 6.95 -3.66
N TRP A 87 -16.07 7.94 -3.79
CA TRP A 87 -14.87 7.83 -4.64
C TRP A 87 -13.82 6.87 -4.08
N GLY A 88 -13.75 6.68 -2.76
CA GLY A 88 -12.91 5.64 -2.16
C GLY A 88 -13.36 4.23 -2.57
N ILE A 89 -14.67 3.96 -2.50
CA ILE A 89 -15.27 2.67 -2.91
C ILE A 89 -15.16 2.46 -4.42
N VAL A 90 -15.54 3.46 -5.23
CA VAL A 90 -15.39 3.38 -6.69
C VAL A 90 -13.93 3.20 -7.06
N GLY A 91 -13.04 3.93 -6.39
CA GLY A 91 -11.60 3.85 -6.56
C GLY A 91 -11.05 2.45 -6.28
N PHE A 92 -11.51 1.80 -5.21
CA PHE A 92 -11.17 0.41 -4.91
C PHE A 92 -11.50 -0.52 -6.10
N PHE A 93 -12.71 -0.47 -6.65
CA PHE A 93 -13.09 -1.28 -7.80
C PHE A 93 -12.31 -0.90 -9.08
N MET A 94 -12.00 0.38 -9.27
CA MET A 94 -11.16 0.83 -10.38
C MET A 94 -9.76 0.21 -10.28
N VAL A 95 -9.16 0.16 -9.08
CA VAL A 95 -7.84 -0.45 -8.90
C VAL A 95 -7.88 -1.96 -9.10
N LEU A 96 -8.90 -2.65 -8.59
CA LEU A 96 -9.06 -4.09 -8.86
C LEU A 96 -9.13 -4.39 -10.36
N PHE A 97 -9.93 -3.62 -11.10
CA PHE A 97 -10.02 -3.74 -12.54
C PHE A 97 -8.68 -3.43 -13.23
N GLY A 98 -8.01 -2.35 -12.81
CA GLY A 98 -6.70 -1.96 -13.33
C GLY A 98 -5.62 -3.03 -13.08
N GLN A 99 -5.58 -3.61 -11.88
CA GLN A 99 -4.67 -4.69 -11.53
C GLN A 99 -4.96 -5.96 -12.34
N ALA A 100 -6.24 -6.30 -12.57
CA ALA A 100 -6.60 -7.44 -13.41
C ALA A 100 -6.10 -7.28 -14.85
N LEU A 101 -6.24 -6.09 -15.44
CA LEU A 101 -5.69 -5.78 -16.77
C LEU A 101 -4.16 -5.82 -16.76
N ALA A 102 -3.52 -5.22 -15.76
CA ALA A 102 -2.06 -5.21 -15.62
C ALA A 102 -1.50 -6.63 -15.49
N ALA A 103 -2.10 -7.46 -14.64
CA ALA A 103 -1.73 -8.86 -14.45
C ALA A 103 -1.90 -9.69 -15.74
N GLY A 104 -2.95 -9.43 -16.52
CA GLY A 104 -3.14 -10.05 -17.83
C GLY A 104 -2.02 -9.68 -18.81
N ILE A 105 -1.60 -8.40 -18.84
CA ILE A 105 -0.47 -7.96 -19.66
C ILE A 105 0.84 -8.58 -19.18
N GLU A 106 1.09 -8.61 -17.87
CA GLU A 106 2.26 -9.23 -17.25
C GLU A 106 2.37 -10.72 -17.65
N GLN A 107 1.26 -11.46 -17.60
CA GLN A 107 1.22 -12.86 -18.04
C GLN A 107 1.54 -13.02 -19.53
N LEU A 108 1.04 -12.15 -20.39
CA LEU A 108 1.32 -12.18 -21.83
C LEU A 108 2.80 -11.97 -22.16
N ILE A 109 3.55 -11.31 -21.27
CA ILE A 109 5.01 -11.10 -21.41
C ILE A 109 5.82 -12.08 -20.55
N GLY A 110 5.20 -13.12 -20.00
CA GLY A 110 5.86 -14.22 -19.30
C GLY A 110 6.12 -14.01 -17.81
N ILE A 111 5.46 -13.03 -17.19
CA ILE A 111 5.55 -12.82 -15.73
C ILE A 111 4.48 -13.67 -15.05
N GLU A 112 4.90 -14.50 -14.11
CA GLU A 112 4.01 -15.39 -13.38
C GLU A 112 3.08 -14.60 -12.43
N PRO A 113 1.82 -15.03 -12.24
CA PRO A 113 0.93 -14.41 -11.28
C PRO A 113 1.38 -14.66 -9.83
N GLY A 114 1.31 -13.63 -9.01
CA GLY A 114 1.57 -13.73 -7.57
C GLY A 114 2.78 -12.91 -7.16
N SER A 115 2.60 -12.07 -6.14
CA SER A 115 3.65 -11.20 -5.63
C SER A 115 4.42 -11.85 -4.49
N GLU A 116 5.75 -11.86 -4.58
CA GLU A 116 6.66 -12.33 -3.53
C GLU A 116 6.50 -11.49 -2.26
N ASN A 117 6.33 -10.17 -2.41
CA ASN A 117 6.04 -9.26 -1.30
C ASN A 117 4.76 -9.67 -0.57
N THR A 118 3.69 -9.92 -1.33
CA THR A 118 2.40 -10.32 -0.76
C THR A 118 2.52 -11.66 -0.03
N ALA A 119 3.20 -12.65 -0.62
CA ALA A 119 3.43 -13.94 0.01
C ALA A 119 4.23 -13.82 1.32
N LEU A 120 5.30 -13.03 1.32
CA LEU A 120 6.10 -12.76 2.51
C LEU A 120 5.28 -12.07 3.60
N PHE A 121 4.48 -11.06 3.25
CA PHE A 121 3.62 -10.38 4.21
C PHE A 121 2.60 -11.31 4.86
N ILE A 122 2.02 -12.25 4.11
CA ILE A 122 1.06 -13.21 4.65
C ILE A 122 1.74 -14.19 5.60
N LYS A 123 2.96 -14.64 5.27
CA LYS A 123 3.77 -15.45 6.20
C LYS A 123 4.03 -14.70 7.51
N ILE A 124 4.47 -13.44 7.42
CA ILE A 124 4.71 -12.59 8.60
C ILE A 124 3.41 -12.36 9.39
N ALA A 125 2.29 -12.12 8.71
CA ALA A 125 1.01 -11.84 9.37
C ALA A 125 0.41 -13.07 10.06
N LYS A 126 0.66 -14.29 9.57
CA LYS A 126 0.34 -15.53 10.29
C LYS A 126 1.13 -15.64 11.61
N SER A 127 2.37 -15.14 11.65
CA SER A 127 3.21 -15.13 12.87
C SER A 127 2.94 -13.92 13.78
N VAL A 128 2.63 -12.75 13.21
CA VAL A 128 2.44 -11.46 13.87
C VAL A 128 1.17 -10.79 13.32
N PRO A 129 -0.04 -11.15 13.79
CA PRO A 129 -1.29 -10.67 13.22
C PRO A 129 -1.46 -9.15 13.22
N VAL A 130 -0.85 -8.45 14.18
CA VAL A 130 -0.92 -6.99 14.28
C VAL A 130 -0.26 -6.28 13.09
N VAL A 131 0.64 -6.95 12.36
CA VAL A 131 1.28 -6.39 11.15
C VAL A 131 0.27 -6.04 10.06
N VAL A 132 -0.92 -6.65 10.09
CA VAL A 132 -2.02 -6.33 9.16
C VAL A 132 -2.38 -4.85 9.23
N PHE A 133 -2.37 -4.23 10.41
CA PHE A 133 -2.61 -2.78 10.54
C PHE A 133 -1.50 -1.95 9.86
N ALA A 134 -0.26 -2.43 9.89
CA ALA A 134 0.84 -1.77 9.22
C ALA A 134 0.63 -1.73 7.71
N ILE A 135 0.30 -2.88 7.11
CA ILE A 135 0.17 -3.02 5.65
C ILE A 135 -1.16 -2.47 5.12
N ALA A 136 -2.26 -2.71 5.83
CA ALA A 136 -3.60 -2.30 5.36
C ALA A 136 -3.94 -0.85 5.69
N ILE A 137 -3.25 -0.21 6.64
CA ILE A 137 -3.58 1.14 7.11
C ILE A 137 -2.38 2.08 7.09
N PHE A 138 -1.30 1.74 7.80
CA PHE A 138 -0.17 2.67 7.94
C PHE A 138 0.54 2.91 6.60
N ALA A 139 0.84 1.86 5.84
CA ALA A 139 1.46 1.96 4.53
C ALA A 139 0.64 2.84 3.55
N PRO A 140 -0.67 2.59 3.32
CA PRO A 140 -1.49 3.47 2.49
C PRO A 140 -1.47 4.95 2.90
N ILE A 141 -1.49 5.25 4.20
CA ILE A 141 -1.43 6.64 4.69
C ILE A 141 -0.09 7.28 4.35
N LEU A 142 1.01 6.60 4.69
CA LEU A 142 2.37 7.08 4.45
C LEU A 142 2.64 7.30 2.96
N GLU A 143 2.30 6.30 2.15
CA GLU A 143 2.54 6.30 0.72
C GLU A 143 1.69 7.35 0.01
N GLU A 144 0.41 7.48 0.32
CA GLU A 144 -0.42 8.49 -0.33
C GLU A 144 0.02 9.92 0.04
N ILE A 145 0.49 10.15 1.26
CA ILE A 145 1.10 11.44 1.63
C ILE A 145 2.38 11.68 0.81
N LEU A 146 3.24 10.68 0.67
CA LEU A 146 4.50 10.82 -0.06
C LEU A 146 4.29 11.00 -1.57
N PHE A 147 3.52 10.11 -2.20
CA PHE A 147 3.39 10.06 -3.64
C PHE A 147 2.31 11.01 -4.16
N ARG A 148 1.17 11.16 -3.48
CA ARG A 148 0.10 12.06 -3.93
C ARG A 148 0.24 13.47 -3.41
N ARG A 149 0.45 13.64 -2.10
CA ARG A 149 0.54 14.99 -1.56
C ARG A 149 1.84 15.67 -1.94
N ILE A 150 2.98 14.99 -1.73
CA ILE A 150 4.30 15.58 -1.98
C ILE A 150 4.66 15.47 -3.46
N LEU A 151 4.93 14.27 -3.98
CA LEU A 151 5.48 14.13 -5.34
C LEU A 151 4.53 14.62 -6.43
N PHE A 152 3.32 14.08 -6.52
CA PHE A 152 2.31 14.50 -7.50
C PHE A 152 1.92 15.97 -7.29
N GLY A 153 1.69 16.40 -6.05
CA GLY A 153 1.34 17.78 -5.73
C GLY A 153 2.41 18.81 -6.11
N MET A 154 3.70 18.44 -6.10
CA MET A 154 4.80 19.29 -6.57
C MET A 154 4.92 19.33 -8.10
N LEU A 155 4.59 18.24 -8.79
CA LEU A 155 4.71 18.11 -10.25
C LEU A 155 3.51 18.73 -10.98
N LEU A 156 2.30 18.57 -10.44
CA LEU A 156 1.06 18.98 -11.10
C LEU A 156 1.05 20.47 -11.51
N PRO A 157 1.45 21.43 -10.67
CA PRO A 157 1.46 22.86 -11.05
C PRO A 157 2.53 23.22 -12.09
N LYS A 158 3.55 22.37 -12.26
CA LYS A 158 4.67 22.58 -13.19
C LYS A 158 4.49 21.88 -14.52
N THR A 159 3.49 21.00 -14.62
CA THR A 159 3.28 20.10 -15.76
C THR A 159 1.78 19.98 -16.06
N ASN A 160 1.28 18.76 -16.29
CA ASN A 160 -0.13 18.45 -16.44
C ASN A 160 -0.45 17.17 -15.65
N PHE A 161 -1.74 16.82 -15.58
CA PHE A 161 -2.20 15.64 -14.86
C PHE A 161 -1.47 14.36 -15.30
N PHE A 162 -1.37 14.10 -16.60
CA PHE A 162 -0.82 12.85 -17.13
C PHE A 162 0.66 12.68 -16.77
N ILE A 163 1.47 13.72 -16.93
CA ILE A 163 2.90 13.68 -16.60
C ILE A 163 3.10 13.51 -15.09
N ALA A 164 2.40 14.31 -14.28
CA ALA A 164 2.52 14.23 -12.82
C ALA A 164 2.05 12.87 -12.29
N ALA A 165 0.94 12.34 -12.80
CA ALA A 165 0.40 11.05 -12.43
C ALA A 165 1.36 9.92 -12.85
N LEU A 166 1.85 9.93 -14.10
CA LEU A 166 2.76 8.89 -14.59
C LEU A 166 4.04 8.81 -13.76
N ILE A 167 4.72 9.94 -13.55
CA ILE A 167 5.96 9.98 -12.75
C ILE A 167 5.70 9.53 -11.31
N SER A 168 4.65 10.05 -10.67
CA SER A 168 4.28 9.68 -9.30
C SER A 168 3.96 8.18 -9.17
N SER A 169 3.40 7.58 -10.20
CA SER A 169 2.93 6.19 -10.18
C SER A 169 4.04 5.19 -10.50
N VAL A 170 4.92 5.51 -11.44
CA VAL A 170 6.12 4.71 -11.69
C VAL A 170 7.04 4.72 -10.47
N MET A 171 7.24 5.88 -9.83
CA MET A 171 7.98 5.96 -8.57
C MET A 171 7.31 5.16 -7.45
N PHE A 172 5.98 5.17 -7.38
CA PHE A 172 5.24 4.31 -6.46
C PHE A 172 5.51 2.82 -6.74
N GLY A 173 5.53 2.38 -8.01
CA GLY A 173 5.86 0.99 -8.33
C GLY A 173 7.30 0.60 -7.99
N ILE A 174 8.27 1.47 -8.25
CA ILE A 174 9.70 1.18 -7.99
C ILE A 174 9.96 0.93 -6.50
N ILE A 175 9.33 1.69 -5.60
CA ILE A 175 9.59 1.54 -4.15
C ILE A 175 9.03 0.25 -3.54
N HIS A 176 8.24 -0.52 -4.30
CA HIS A 176 7.80 -1.84 -3.88
C HIS A 176 8.89 -2.90 -4.08
N PHE A 177 10.02 -2.56 -4.71
CA PHE A 177 11.18 -3.45 -4.90
C PHE A 177 10.89 -4.78 -5.60
N GLU A 178 9.79 -4.85 -6.36
CA GLU A 178 9.35 -6.02 -7.10
C GLU A 178 9.10 -5.59 -8.55
N LEU A 179 10.21 -5.44 -9.29
CA LEU A 179 10.19 -4.84 -10.63
C LEU A 179 9.45 -5.69 -11.67
N SER A 180 9.32 -6.99 -11.45
CA SER A 180 8.45 -7.86 -12.25
C SER A 180 7.02 -7.34 -12.28
N HIS A 181 6.49 -6.90 -11.13
CA HIS A 181 5.12 -6.40 -11.00
C HIS A 181 5.04 -4.86 -11.02
N ILE A 182 6.02 -4.18 -11.62
CA ILE A 182 6.04 -2.71 -11.70
C ILE A 182 4.79 -2.16 -12.40
N LEU A 183 4.24 -2.89 -13.38
CA LEU A 183 3.03 -2.45 -14.09
C LEU A 183 1.82 -2.50 -13.17
N LEU A 184 1.62 -3.60 -12.44
CA LEU A 184 0.57 -3.76 -11.44
C LEU A 184 0.61 -2.64 -10.37
N TYR A 185 1.78 -2.36 -9.80
CA TYR A 185 1.93 -1.29 -8.82
C TYR A 185 1.74 0.11 -9.44
N SER A 186 2.27 0.34 -10.64
CA SER A 186 2.15 1.65 -11.31
C SER A 186 0.71 1.96 -11.72
N VAL A 187 -0.06 0.97 -12.19
CA VAL A 187 -1.48 1.17 -12.52
C VAL A 187 -2.27 1.55 -11.27
N SER A 188 -2.00 0.88 -10.14
CA SER A 188 -2.60 1.21 -8.84
C SER A 188 -2.28 2.66 -8.46
N GLY A 189 -1.00 3.05 -8.53
CA GLY A 189 -0.56 4.41 -8.25
C GLY A 189 -1.21 5.47 -9.15
N PHE A 190 -1.43 5.16 -10.42
CA PHE A 190 -2.03 6.08 -11.37
C PHE A 190 -3.51 6.33 -11.06
N ILE A 191 -4.23 5.28 -10.70
CA ILE A 191 -5.63 5.35 -10.31
C ILE A 191 -5.77 6.15 -9.00
N PHE A 192 -4.88 5.95 -8.02
CA PHE A 192 -4.82 6.77 -6.81
C PHE A 192 -4.57 8.26 -7.13
N ALA A 193 -3.63 8.57 -8.03
CA ALA A 193 -3.42 9.95 -8.50
C ALA A 193 -4.67 10.54 -9.17
N PHE A 194 -5.38 9.76 -9.99
CA PHE A 194 -6.65 10.15 -10.58
C PHE A 194 -7.74 10.44 -9.53
N ILE A 195 -7.94 9.56 -8.55
CA ILE A 195 -8.93 9.74 -7.48
C ILE A 195 -8.62 11.01 -6.68
N TYR A 196 -7.36 11.22 -6.31
CA TYR A 196 -6.94 12.43 -5.60
C TYR A 196 -7.17 13.70 -6.45
N TYR A 197 -6.81 13.67 -7.73
CA TYR A 197 -7.02 14.79 -8.65
C TYR A 197 -8.52 15.12 -8.80
N LYS A 198 -9.36 14.10 -8.97
CA LYS A 198 -10.80 14.24 -9.17
C LYS A 198 -11.52 14.78 -7.92
N THR A 199 -11.18 14.24 -6.76
CA THR A 199 -11.85 14.60 -5.48
C THR A 199 -11.24 15.82 -4.79
N LYS A 200 -9.99 16.15 -5.14
CA LYS A 200 -9.15 17.17 -4.49
C LYS A 200 -8.91 16.89 -3.01
N ARG A 201 -9.18 15.66 -2.55
CA ARG A 201 -9.07 15.22 -1.15
C ARG A 201 -8.22 13.97 -1.09
N ILE A 202 -7.07 14.04 -0.43
CA ILE A 202 -6.18 12.89 -0.29
C ILE A 202 -6.86 11.72 0.43
N ALA A 203 -7.81 12.02 1.33
CA ALA A 203 -8.57 11.02 2.06
C ALA A 203 -9.32 10.02 1.17
N ALA A 204 -9.78 10.42 -0.02
CA ALA A 204 -10.47 9.50 -0.93
C ALA A 204 -9.51 8.45 -1.51
N SER A 205 -8.29 8.89 -1.83
CA SER A 205 -7.24 8.02 -2.36
C SER A 205 -6.66 7.10 -1.28
N ILE A 206 -6.44 7.64 -0.06
CA ILE A 206 -6.08 6.84 1.13
C ILE A 206 -7.14 5.76 1.37
N LEU A 207 -8.44 6.10 1.33
CA LEU A 207 -9.50 5.13 1.55
C LEU A 207 -9.50 4.03 0.48
N ALA A 208 -9.40 4.40 -0.81
CA ALA A 208 -9.32 3.41 -1.90
C ALA A 208 -8.12 2.46 -1.71
N HIS A 209 -6.98 2.99 -1.30
CA HIS A 209 -5.77 2.21 -1.08
C HIS A 209 -5.88 1.30 0.16
N MET A 210 -6.42 1.79 1.27
CA MET A 210 -6.70 0.97 2.46
C MET A 210 -7.68 -0.17 2.15
N LEU A 211 -8.73 0.10 1.38
CA LEU A 211 -9.69 -0.92 0.95
C LEU A 211 -9.01 -1.99 0.09
N LEU A 212 -8.14 -1.58 -0.85
CA LEU A 212 -7.37 -2.51 -1.67
C LEU A 212 -6.47 -3.40 -0.81
N ASN A 213 -5.61 -2.82 0.03
CA ASN A 213 -4.69 -3.61 0.85
C ASN A 213 -5.44 -4.49 1.85
N GLY A 214 -6.50 -3.97 2.47
CA GLY A 214 -7.37 -4.75 3.35
C GLY A 214 -8.01 -5.93 2.61
N PHE A 215 -8.51 -5.71 1.39
CA PHE A 215 -9.06 -6.77 0.55
C PHE A 215 -8.01 -7.82 0.19
N VAL A 216 -6.82 -7.41 -0.26
CA VAL A 216 -5.73 -8.33 -0.60
C VAL A 216 -5.34 -9.17 0.61
N VAL A 217 -5.18 -8.56 1.79
CA VAL A 217 -4.90 -9.28 3.03
C VAL A 217 -6.00 -10.29 3.32
N LEU A 218 -7.27 -9.89 3.30
CA LEU A 218 -8.39 -10.78 3.58
C LEU A 218 -8.44 -11.97 2.61
N VAL A 219 -8.35 -11.71 1.30
CA VAL A 219 -8.37 -12.76 0.28
C VAL A 219 -7.22 -13.74 0.48
N GLN A 220 -6.01 -13.25 0.74
CA GLN A 220 -4.83 -14.10 0.89
C GLN A 220 -4.83 -14.90 2.19
N PHE A 221 -5.37 -14.35 3.28
CA PHE A 221 -5.55 -15.09 4.53
C PHE A 221 -6.49 -16.29 4.37
N PHE A 222 -7.53 -16.15 3.57
CA PHE A 222 -8.52 -17.21 3.32
C PHE A 222 -8.28 -17.96 1.99
N ALA A 223 -7.19 -17.69 1.26
CA ALA A 223 -6.98 -18.23 -0.08
C ALA A 223 -6.91 -19.77 -0.08
N GLU A 224 -6.19 -20.36 0.87
CA GLU A 224 -6.10 -21.82 1.02
C GLU A 224 -7.46 -22.44 1.31
N ASP A 225 -8.27 -21.82 2.17
CA ASP A 225 -9.61 -22.30 2.52
C ASP A 225 -10.58 -22.16 1.34
N LEU A 226 -10.50 -21.04 0.61
CA LEU A 226 -11.25 -20.79 -0.62
C LEU A 226 -10.88 -21.81 -1.71
N GLN A 227 -9.59 -22.14 -1.85
CA GLN A 227 -9.12 -23.14 -2.80
C GLN A 227 -9.61 -24.55 -2.42
N LYS A 228 -9.44 -24.96 -1.16
CA LYS A 228 -9.95 -26.25 -0.65
C LYS A 228 -11.46 -26.37 -0.80
N PHE A 229 -12.18 -25.27 -0.54
CA PHE A 229 -13.62 -25.20 -0.77
C PHE A 229 -13.94 -25.39 -2.26
N ALA A 230 -13.29 -24.63 -3.16
CA ALA A 230 -13.52 -24.73 -4.59
C ALA A 230 -13.21 -26.13 -5.15
N GLU A 231 -12.11 -26.75 -4.74
CA GLU A 231 -11.74 -28.12 -5.12
C GLU A 231 -12.78 -29.14 -4.65
N ARG A 232 -13.23 -29.04 -3.38
CA ARG A 232 -14.23 -29.95 -2.81
C ARG A 232 -15.56 -29.91 -3.56
N TYR A 233 -16.07 -28.73 -3.90
CA TYR A 233 -17.35 -28.63 -4.61
C TYR A 233 -17.21 -28.84 -6.13
N GLY A 234 -16.06 -28.50 -6.72
CA GLY A 234 -15.76 -28.83 -8.12
C GLY A 234 -15.71 -30.34 -8.36
N GLN A 235 -15.10 -31.11 -7.46
CA GLN A 235 -15.10 -32.58 -7.54
C GLN A 235 -16.48 -33.19 -7.34
N VAL A 236 -17.30 -32.64 -6.44
CA VAL A 236 -18.71 -33.08 -6.28
C VAL A 236 -19.48 -32.89 -7.58
N PHE A 237 -19.33 -31.75 -8.26
CA PHE A 237 -19.99 -31.51 -9.54
C PHE A 237 -19.55 -32.52 -10.62
N ILE A 238 -18.25 -32.82 -10.74
CA ILE A 238 -17.74 -33.79 -11.71
C ILE A 238 -18.22 -35.23 -11.41
N THR A 239 -18.39 -35.58 -10.13
CA THR A 239 -18.85 -36.91 -9.70
C THR A 239 -20.35 -37.11 -9.88
N PHE A 240 -21.15 -36.05 -9.87
CA PHE A 240 -22.61 -36.11 -10.08
C PHE A 240 -23.03 -36.09 -11.56
N PHE A 241 -22.15 -35.67 -12.47
CA PHE A 241 -22.46 -35.52 -13.90
C PHE A 241 -21.63 -36.46 -14.81
N ASN A 242 -20.92 -37.44 -14.23
CA ASN A 242 -20.36 -38.62 -14.91
C ASN A 242 -20.97 -39.88 -14.30
#